data_AF-A0A0J1BX41-F1
#
_entry.id   AF-A0A0J1BX41-F1
#
_cell.length_a   1.000
_cell.length_b   1.000
_cell.length_c   1.000
_cell.angle_alpha   90.00
_cell.angle_beta   90.00
_cell.angle_gamma   90.00
#
_symmetry.space_group_name_H-M   'P 1'
#
loop_
_entity.id
_entity.type
_entity.pdbx_description
1 polymer ?
#
loop_
_entity_poly.entity_id
_entity_poly.type
_entity_poly.pdbx_seq_one_letter_code
_entity_poly.pdbx_strand_id
1 'polypeptide(L)'
;MTDQVEETAENQPTVEDFIEWVQATMADMESVDRSANMHWCSQWWAHPEAVKRLRALHEEWLIRLTDGGMSSWWVDHFDAHAKVLFARNGPFGECGVSHTERGTRRTLACEQPPSDWSW
;
A
#
# COMPACT_ATOMS: atom_id res chain seq x y z
N MET A 1 21.15 7.99 -39.13
CA MET A 1 22.02 8.23 -37.96
C MET A 1 21.55 9.57 -37.39
N THR A 2 20.51 9.60 -36.57
CA THR A 2 20.32 8.81 -35.33
C THR A 2 18.83 8.49 -35.16
N ASP A 3 18.49 7.20 -35.03
CA ASP A 3 17.22 6.76 -34.47
C ASP A 3 17.16 7.22 -33.01
N GLN A 4 16.24 8.13 -32.72
CA GLN A 4 15.87 8.42 -31.34
C GLN A 4 14.88 7.34 -30.92
N VAL A 5 15.38 6.40 -30.12
CA VAL A 5 14.54 5.46 -29.38
C VAL A 5 13.86 6.26 -28.27
N GLU A 6 12.72 6.86 -28.59
CA GLU A 6 11.75 7.36 -27.63
C GLU A 6 10.78 6.21 -27.33
N GLU A 7 11.25 5.24 -26.55
CA GLU A 7 10.40 4.15 -26.05
C GLU A 7 10.76 3.98 -24.58
N THR A 8 9.81 4.33 -23.68
CA THR A 8 9.62 3.80 -22.29
C THR A 8 8.77 4.70 -21.37
N ALA A 9 8.02 5.70 -21.86
CA ALA A 9 7.10 6.47 -21.01
C ALA A 9 5.63 6.01 -21.08
N GLU A 10 5.26 5.16 -22.04
CA GLU A 10 3.85 4.95 -22.42
C GLU A 10 3.08 3.88 -21.64
N ASN A 11 3.65 3.24 -20.62
CA ASN A 11 2.97 2.11 -19.96
C ASN A 11 3.02 2.09 -18.43
N GLN A 12 3.13 3.26 -17.80
CA GLN A 12 2.97 3.34 -16.34
C GLN A 12 1.49 3.44 -15.98
N PRO A 13 1.02 2.70 -14.96
CA PRO A 13 -0.37 2.75 -14.52
C PRO A 13 -0.74 4.17 -14.07
N THR A 14 -1.95 4.59 -14.41
CA THR A 14 -2.53 5.86 -13.96
C THR A 14 -2.95 5.79 -12.49
N VAL A 15 -3.34 6.93 -11.91
CA VAL A 15 -3.90 6.96 -10.56
C VAL A 15 -5.24 6.24 -10.53
N GLU A 16 -6.01 6.35 -11.61
CA GLU A 16 -7.28 5.66 -11.82
C GLU A 16 -7.08 4.14 -11.84
N ASP A 17 -6.11 3.62 -12.60
CA ASP A 17 -5.79 2.19 -12.63
C ASP A 17 -5.42 1.67 -11.24
N PHE A 18 -4.63 2.44 -10.49
CA PHE A 18 -4.28 2.10 -9.12
C PHE A 18 -5.50 2.06 -8.20
N ILE A 19 -6.41 3.04 -8.30
CA ILE A 19 -7.64 3.09 -7.50
C ILE A 19 -8.54 1.90 -7.82
N GLU A 20 -8.74 1.60 -9.10
CA GLU A 20 -9.53 0.45 -9.55
C GLU A 20 -8.94 -0.86 -9.06
N TRP A 21 -7.61 -1.01 -9.18
CA TRP A 21 -6.91 -2.18 -8.67
C TRP A 21 -7.08 -2.35 -7.15
N VAL A 22 -6.95 -1.29 -6.36
CA VAL A 22 -7.19 -1.36 -4.91
C VAL A 22 -8.64 -1.77 -4.62
N GLN A 23 -9.61 -1.16 -5.29
CA GLN A 23 -11.03 -1.46 -5.06
C GLN A 23 -11.37 -2.91 -5.40
N ALA A 24 -10.93 -3.40 -6.56
CA ALA A 24 -11.14 -4.78 -6.99
C ALA A 24 -10.45 -5.77 -6.04
N THR A 25 -9.15 -5.56 -5.79
CA THR A 25 -8.36 -6.47 -4.95
C THR A 25 -8.93 -6.56 -3.53
N MET A 26 -9.35 -5.43 -2.94
CA MET A 26 -9.91 -5.43 -1.58
C MET A 26 -11.34 -5.99 -1.54
N ALA A 27 -12.12 -5.86 -2.62
CA ALA A 27 -13.46 -6.44 -2.71
C ALA A 27 -13.42 -7.98 -2.77
N ASP A 28 -12.37 -8.55 -3.35
CA ASP A 28 -12.15 -10.00 -3.44
C ASP A 28 -11.65 -10.61 -2.10
N MET A 29 -11.22 -9.79 -1.14
CA MET A 29 -10.70 -10.29 0.13
C MET A 29 -11.82 -10.79 1.06
N GLU A 30 -11.78 -12.08 1.35
CA GLU A 30 -12.68 -12.68 2.32
C GLU A 30 -12.22 -12.41 3.75
N SER A 31 -13.07 -11.73 4.52
CA SER A 31 -12.91 -11.65 5.97
C SER A 31 -13.51 -12.91 6.62
N VAL A 32 -12.68 -13.96 6.73
CA VAL A 32 -13.06 -15.24 7.34
C VAL A 32 -13.39 -15.06 8.82
N ASP A 33 -12.75 -14.08 9.46
CA ASP A 33 -13.05 -13.66 10.82
C ASP A 33 -13.67 -12.26 10.83
N ARG A 34 -15.01 -12.20 10.86
CA ARG A 34 -15.72 -10.94 11.13
C ARG A 34 -15.41 -10.37 12.53
N SER A 35 -14.64 -11.07 13.36
CA SER A 35 -14.25 -10.62 14.68
C SER A 35 -12.97 -9.77 14.63
N ALA A 36 -13.15 -8.46 14.84
CA ALA A 36 -12.27 -7.51 15.51
C ALA A 36 -10.78 -7.31 15.08
N ASN A 37 -10.18 -8.15 14.22
CA ASN A 37 -8.73 -8.17 14.03
C ASN A 37 -8.28 -7.79 12.62
N MET A 38 -9.18 -7.74 11.63
CA MET A 38 -8.88 -7.20 10.30
C MET A 38 -9.46 -5.79 10.17
N HIS A 39 -8.58 -4.80 10.35
CA HIS A 39 -8.95 -3.39 10.27
C HIS A 39 -8.82 -2.89 8.83
N TRP A 40 -9.93 -2.43 8.24
CA TRP A 40 -9.95 -1.78 6.94
C TRP A 40 -10.71 -0.46 7.03
N CYS A 41 -10.15 0.59 6.45
CA CYS A 41 -10.85 1.87 6.30
C CYS A 41 -11.29 2.02 4.84
N SER A 42 -12.59 2.24 4.61
CA SER A 42 -13.11 2.51 3.26
C SER A 42 -12.51 3.78 2.65
N GLN A 43 -12.07 4.73 3.47
CA GLN A 43 -11.31 5.91 3.07
C GLN A 43 -9.80 5.65 3.12
N TRP A 44 -9.34 4.52 2.60
CA TRP A 44 -7.94 4.06 2.67
C TRP A 44 -6.94 5.11 2.15
N TRP A 45 -7.34 5.92 1.18
CA TRP A 45 -6.52 7.01 0.62
C TRP A 45 -6.17 8.11 1.62
N ALA A 46 -6.93 8.24 2.72
CA ALA A 46 -6.64 9.17 3.81
C ALA A 46 -5.49 8.70 4.74
N HIS A 47 -4.91 7.52 4.46
CA HIS A 47 -3.84 6.91 5.25
C HIS A 47 -2.54 6.83 4.43
N PRO A 48 -1.60 7.80 4.58
CA PRO A 48 -0.40 7.87 3.74
C PRO A 48 0.48 6.61 3.77
N GLU A 49 0.59 5.94 4.93
CA GLU A 49 1.31 4.66 5.01
C GLU A 49 0.59 3.55 4.23
N ALA A 50 -0.75 3.47 4.33
CA ALA A 50 -1.51 2.48 3.58
C ALA A 50 -1.38 2.69 2.08
N VAL A 51 -1.48 3.94 1.61
CA VAL A 51 -1.28 4.29 0.19
C VAL A 51 0.10 3.84 -0.30
N LYS A 52 1.17 4.10 0.47
CA LYS A 52 2.53 3.66 0.10
C LYS A 52 2.65 2.14 0.01
N ARG A 53 2.06 1.41 0.95
CA ARG A 53 2.07 -0.06 0.97
C ARG A 53 1.27 -0.64 -0.20
N LEU A 54 0.06 -0.13 -0.44
CA LEU A 54 -0.80 -0.55 -1.55
C LEU A 54 -0.13 -0.25 -2.90
N ARG A 55 0.55 0.90 -3.03
CA ARG A 55 1.30 1.23 -4.25
C ARG A 55 2.44 0.24 -4.51
N ALA A 56 3.23 -0.10 -3.50
CA ALA A 56 4.29 -1.11 -3.64
C ALA A 56 3.73 -2.50 -4.04
N LEU A 57 2.58 -2.89 -3.48
CA LEU A 57 1.89 -4.12 -3.87
C LEU A 57 1.42 -4.09 -5.32
N HIS A 58 0.87 -2.95 -5.78
CA HIS A 58 0.43 -2.77 -7.16
C HIS A 58 1.60 -2.80 -8.15
N GLU A 59 2.70 -2.14 -7.82
CA GLU A 59 3.92 -2.14 -8.65
C GLU A 59 4.44 -3.57 -8.86
N GLU A 60 4.56 -4.37 -7.80
CA GLU A 60 4.94 -5.79 -7.93
C GLU A 60 3.86 -6.64 -8.58
N TRP A 61 2.57 -6.32 -8.38
CA TRP A 61 1.47 -7.04 -9.04
C TRP A 61 1.56 -6.91 -10.56
N LEU A 62 1.83 -5.72 -11.07
CA LEU A 62 1.99 -5.46 -12.50
C LEU A 62 3.14 -6.26 -13.10
N ILE A 63 4.28 -6.32 -12.41
CA ILE A 63 5.44 -7.12 -12.83
C ILE A 63 5.06 -8.62 -12.90
N ARG A 64 4.35 -9.12 -11.88
CA ARG A 64 4.00 -10.55 -11.80
C ARG A 64 2.86 -10.95 -12.72
N LEU A 65 2.05 -9.99 -13.14
CA LEU A 65 1.03 -10.20 -14.15
C LEU A 65 1.67 -10.46 -15.53
N THR A 66 2.77 -9.79 -15.87
CA THR A 66 3.48 -9.99 -17.15
C THR A 66 4.44 -11.18 -17.09
N ASP A 67 5.19 -11.32 -16.00
CA ASP A 67 6.32 -12.25 -15.91
C ASP A 67 5.92 -13.59 -15.27
N GLY A 68 4.69 -13.69 -14.76
CA GLY A 68 4.24 -14.79 -13.93
C GLY A 68 4.74 -14.68 -12.48
N GLY A 69 4.57 -15.76 -11.70
CA GLY A 69 4.94 -15.76 -10.28
C GLY A 69 3.86 -15.18 -9.36
N MET A 70 2.59 -15.27 -9.75
CA MET A 70 1.49 -14.75 -8.93
C MET A 70 1.42 -15.42 -7.54
N SER A 71 1.81 -16.69 -7.43
CA SER A 71 1.90 -17.38 -6.14
C SER A 71 2.93 -16.73 -5.21
N SER A 72 4.11 -16.32 -5.72
CA SER A 72 5.11 -15.64 -4.90
C SER A 72 4.69 -14.20 -4.60
N TRP A 73 3.98 -13.53 -5.52
CA TRP A 73 3.36 -12.24 -5.22
C TRP A 73 2.48 -12.30 -3.97
N TRP A 74 1.59 -13.30 -3.89
CA TRP A 74 0.72 -13.48 -2.72
C TRP A 74 1.52 -13.72 -1.44
N VAL A 75 2.43 -14.69 -1.46
CA VAL A 75 3.13 -15.14 -0.25
C VAL A 75 4.19 -14.14 0.23
N ASP A 76 4.99 -13.62 -0.69
CA ASP A 76 6.17 -12.82 -0.35
C ASP A 76 5.83 -11.33 -0.22
N HIS A 77 4.87 -10.83 -1.00
CA HIS A 77 4.53 -9.41 -1.03
C HIS A 77 3.20 -9.14 -0.33
N PHE A 78 2.09 -9.69 -0.84
CA PHE A 78 0.76 -9.39 -0.30
C PHE A 78 0.66 -9.75 1.18
N ASP A 79 0.95 -11.00 1.55
CA ASP A 79 0.82 -11.47 2.94
C ASP A 79 1.73 -10.69 3.90
N ALA A 80 2.92 -10.28 3.46
CA ALA A 80 3.83 -9.47 4.25
C ALA A 80 3.26 -8.08 4.55
N HIS A 81 2.67 -7.42 3.54
CA HIS A 81 2.03 -6.12 3.72
C HIS A 81 0.67 -6.23 4.44
N ALA A 82 -0.12 -7.26 4.15
CA ALA A 82 -1.43 -7.52 4.74
C ALA A 82 -1.35 -7.67 6.26
N LYS A 83 -0.32 -8.38 6.76
CA LYS A 83 -0.03 -8.48 8.20
C LYS A 83 0.09 -7.13 8.91
N VAL A 84 0.54 -6.09 8.20
CA VAL A 84 0.66 -4.74 8.77
C VAL A 84 -0.56 -3.88 8.47
N LEU A 85 -1.05 -3.91 7.22
CA LEU A 85 -2.20 -3.11 6.79
C LEU A 85 -3.42 -3.38 7.67
N PHE A 86 -3.71 -4.66 7.91
CA PHE A 86 -4.92 -5.09 8.59
C PHE A 86 -4.77 -5.23 10.10
N ALA A 87 -3.56 -5.09 10.64
CA ALA A 87 -3.33 -5.22 12.07
C ALA A 87 -4.01 -4.11 12.88
N ARG A 88 -4.36 -4.43 14.13
CA ARG A 88 -4.91 -3.46 15.10
C ARG A 88 -3.99 -2.27 15.37
N ASN A 89 -2.67 -2.46 15.28
CA ASN A 89 -1.68 -1.38 15.39
C ASN A 89 -1.20 -0.87 14.02
N GLY A 90 -1.87 -1.30 12.94
CA GLY A 90 -1.59 -0.88 11.58
C GLY A 90 -2.24 0.46 11.21
N PRO A 91 -2.09 0.88 9.94
CA PRO A 91 -2.57 2.18 9.45
C PRO A 91 -4.07 2.43 9.66
N PHE A 92 -4.88 1.36 9.70
CA PHE A 92 -6.33 1.41 9.86
C PHE A 92 -6.81 1.10 11.28
N GLY A 93 -5.90 0.80 12.21
CA GLY A 93 -6.23 0.26 13.54
C GLY A 93 -7.22 1.09 14.36
N GLU A 94 -7.19 2.41 14.21
CA GLU A 94 -8.09 3.35 14.90
C GLU A 94 -9.41 3.60 14.16
N CYS A 95 -9.54 3.17 12.90
CA CYS A 95 -10.69 3.49 12.07
C CYS A 95 -11.89 2.55 12.26
N GLY A 96 -11.82 1.50 13.10
CA GLY A 96 -12.97 0.64 13.41
C GLY A 96 -13.91 0.38 12.21
N VAL A 97 -15.17 0.83 12.32
CA VAL A 97 -16.17 0.84 11.23
C VAL A 97 -16.28 2.19 10.49
N SER A 98 -15.61 3.24 10.96
CA SER A 98 -15.70 4.60 10.44
C SER A 98 -14.36 5.32 10.50
N HIS A 99 -13.99 6.02 9.42
CA HIS A 99 -12.74 6.77 9.38
C HIS A 99 -12.56 7.71 10.59
N THR A 100 -11.33 7.79 11.07
CA THR A 100 -10.93 8.69 12.14
C THR A 100 -9.81 9.56 11.60
N GLU A 101 -9.97 10.87 11.66
CA GLU A 101 -9.01 11.83 11.13
C GLU A 101 -7.61 11.71 11.74
N ARG A 102 -6.61 12.13 10.97
CA ARG A 102 -5.19 12.01 11.30
C ARG A 102 -4.80 13.03 12.38
N GLY A 103 -5.15 12.76 13.64
CA GLY A 103 -4.68 13.56 14.78
C GLY A 103 -3.15 13.48 14.98
N THR A 104 -2.63 14.21 15.97
CA THR A 104 -1.20 14.39 16.26
C THR A 104 -0.45 13.10 16.67
N ARG A 105 -1.16 12.02 17.00
CA ARG A 105 -0.57 10.73 17.43
C ARG A 105 -0.08 9.82 16.29
N ARG A 106 -0.32 10.18 15.02
CA ARG A 106 -0.06 9.28 13.86
C ARG A 106 1.19 9.60 13.03
N THR A 107 2.06 10.49 13.50
CA THR A 107 3.33 10.79 12.82
C THR A 107 4.46 10.53 13.81
N LEU A 108 5.41 9.70 13.41
CA LEU A 108 6.66 9.55 14.15
C LEU A 108 7.40 10.88 14.07
N ALA A 109 7.56 11.55 15.21
CA ALA A 109 8.36 12.75 15.29
C ALA A 109 9.80 12.39 14.94
N CYS A 110 10.42 13.20 14.07
CA CYS A 110 11.83 13.10 13.74
C CYS A 110 12.43 14.47 14.00
N GLU A 111 13.42 14.53 14.87
CA GLU A 111 14.18 15.73 15.15
C GLU A 111 15.46 15.72 14.31
N GLN A 112 15.93 16.89 13.91
CA GLN A 112 17.22 16.99 13.24
C GLN A 112 18.32 16.57 14.22
N PRO A 113 19.28 15.73 13.82
CA PRO A 113 20.42 15.43 14.68
C PRO A 113 21.21 16.72 14.96
N PRO A 114 21.95 16.78 16.07
CA PRO A 114 22.88 17.87 16.34
C PRO A 114 23.83 18.11 15.17
N SER A 115 24.28 19.36 14.98
CA SER A 115 25.15 19.73 13.85
C SER A 115 26.52 19.06 13.87
N ASP A 116 26.95 18.54 15.02
CA ASP A 116 28.20 17.80 15.25
C ASP A 116 28.02 16.28 15.26
N TRP A 117 26.82 15.78 14.96
CA TRP A 117 26.55 14.35 14.95
C TRP A 117 27.27 13.62 13.81
N SER A 118 28.00 12.55 14.15
CA SER A 118 28.61 11.60 13.21
C SER A 118 28.19 10.17 13.53
N TRP A 119 28.24 9.30 12.52
CA TRP A 119 27.96 7.87 12.64
C TRP A 119 29.15 7.07 13.19
#